data_AF-A0A7J6G033-F1
#
_entry.id   AF-A0A7J6G033-F1
#
_cell.length_a   1.000
_cell.length_b   1.000
_cell.length_c   1.000
_cell.angle_alpha   90.00
_cell.angle_beta   90.00
_cell.angle_gamma   90.00
#
_symmetry.space_group_name_H-M   'P 1'
#
loop_
_entity.id
_entity.type
_entity.pdbx_description
1 polymer ?
#
loop_
_entity_poly.entity_id
_entity_poly.type
_entity_poly.pdbx_seq_one_letter_code
_entity_poly.pdbx_strand_id
1 'polypeptide(L)'
;MSALWSSGGYVARRAAQKERVRILYRRALKDTLNWAVHRHLFYQDEDPDTIDRLIADGEASYNKWRHPDPYIVPWAPGGSKFTRNPTPPSGIEIVYNYGKEDND
;
A
#
# COMPACT_ATOMS: atom_id res chain seq x y z
N MET A 1 -25.04 33.50 -37.49
CA MET A 1 -25.70 32.86 -36.33
C MET A 1 -24.68 31.94 -35.67
N SER A 2 -23.96 32.43 -34.65
CA SER A 2 -23.01 31.61 -33.89
C SER A 2 -23.76 30.66 -32.96
N ALA A 3 -23.56 29.36 -33.13
CA ALA A 3 -24.05 28.37 -32.18
C ALA A 3 -23.29 28.54 -30.85
N LEU A 4 -23.96 29.11 -29.84
CA LEU A 4 -23.50 29.11 -28.46
C LEU A 4 -23.56 27.65 -27.97
N TRP A 5 -22.45 26.93 -28.01
CA TRP A 5 -22.34 25.67 -27.28
C TRP A 5 -22.50 25.97 -25.79
N SER A 6 -23.55 25.44 -25.17
CA SER A 6 -23.68 25.43 -23.70
C SER A 6 -22.46 24.75 -23.10
N SER A 7 -21.79 25.43 -22.16
CA SER A 7 -20.59 24.93 -21.46
C SER A 7 -20.81 23.51 -20.91
N GLY A 8 -22.01 23.20 -20.41
CA GLY A 8 -22.39 21.86 -19.95
C GLY A 8 -22.39 20.79 -21.04
N GLY A 9 -22.87 21.13 -22.25
CA GLY A 9 -22.85 20.21 -23.40
C GLY A 9 -21.44 19.90 -23.90
N TYR A 10 -20.55 20.90 -23.86
CA TYR A 10 -19.13 20.70 -24.18
C TYR A 10 -18.44 19.77 -23.17
N VAL A 11 -18.67 19.98 -21.87
CA VAL A 11 -18.09 19.14 -20.80
C VAL A 11 -18.61 17.70 -20.88
N ALA A 12 -19.92 17.50 -21.07
CA ALA A 12 -20.51 16.16 -21.21
C ALA A 12 -19.93 15.43 -22.43
N ARG A 13 -19.77 16.12 -23.57
CA ARG A 13 -19.12 15.57 -24.77
C ARG A 13 -17.67 15.19 -24.50
N ARG A 14 -16.90 16.03 -23.80
CA ARG A 14 -15.51 15.73 -23.43
C ARG A 14 -15.39 14.53 -22.50
N ALA A 15 -16.30 14.39 -21.53
CA ALA A 15 -16.34 13.23 -20.63
C ALA A 15 -16.61 11.92 -21.40
N ALA A 16 -17.62 11.92 -22.27
CA ALA A 16 -17.95 10.77 -23.12
C ALA A 16 -16.81 10.42 -24.11
N GLN A 17 -16.13 11.43 -24.68
CA GLN A 17 -14.95 11.22 -25.51
C GLN A 17 -13.81 10.57 -24.72
N LYS A 18 -13.52 11.07 -23.51
CA LYS A 18 -12.47 10.52 -22.66
C LYS A 18 -12.75 9.05 -22.29
N GLU A 19 -14.00 8.73 -21.99
CA GLU A 19 -14.42 7.35 -21.72
C GLU A 19 -14.24 6.44 -22.93
N ARG A 20 -14.69 6.88 -24.12
CA ARG A 20 -14.50 6.16 -25.38
C ARG A 20 -13.03 5.90 -25.69
N VAL A 21 -12.17 6.90 -25.52
CA VAL A 21 -10.72 6.76 -25.73
C VAL A 21 -10.13 5.73 -24.76
N ARG A 22 -10.52 5.76 -23.49
CA ARG A 22 -10.05 4.79 -22.48
C ARG A 22 -10.49 3.35 -22.80
N ILE A 23 -11.73 3.17 -23.25
CA ILE A 23 -12.24 1.85 -23.67
C ILE A 23 -11.47 1.37 -24.90
N LEU A 24 -11.31 2.23 -25.90
CA LEU A 24 -10.57 1.91 -27.12
C LEU A 24 -9.11 1.54 -26.81
N TYR A 25 -8.45 2.30 -25.94
CA TYR A 25 -7.09 2.02 -25.51
C TYR A 25 -6.98 0.64 -24.84
N ARG A 26 -7.87 0.32 -23.90
CA ARG A 26 -7.90 -1.02 -23.26
C ARG A 26 -8.14 -2.14 -24.27
N ARG A 27 -9.01 -1.94 -25.25
CA ARG A 27 -9.25 -2.92 -26.33
C ARG A 27 -8.03 -3.08 -27.22
N ALA A 28 -7.41 -1.99 -27.66
CA ALA A 28 -6.22 -2.02 -28.50
C ALA A 28 -5.03 -2.74 -27.82
N LEU A 29 -4.80 -2.50 -26.52
CA LEU A 29 -3.77 -3.25 -25.77
C LEU A 29 -4.09 -4.75 -25.68
N LYS A 30 -5.37 -5.10 -25.49
CA LYS A 30 -5.78 -6.51 -25.45
C LYS A 30 -5.65 -7.17 -26.82
N ASP A 31 -6.05 -6.48 -27.88
CA ASP A 31 -5.95 -6.99 -29.25
C ASP A 31 -4.48 -7.17 -29.67
N THR A 32 -3.63 -6.18 -29.38
CA THR A 32 -2.18 -6.31 -29.62
C THR A 32 -1.56 -7.46 -28.83
N LEU A 33 -1.96 -7.65 -27.56
CA LEU A 33 -1.51 -8.81 -26.76
C LEU A 33 -1.99 -10.15 -27.34
N ASN A 34 -3.25 -10.22 -27.81
CA ASN A 34 -3.78 -11.42 -28.47
C ASN A 34 -2.98 -11.78 -29.73
N TRP A 35 -2.53 -10.78 -30.49
CA TRP A 35 -1.72 -10.97 -31.70
C TRP A 35 -0.24 -11.25 -31.41
N ALA A 36 0.34 -10.64 -30.38
CA ALA A 36 1.77 -10.74 -30.11
C ALA A 36 2.20 -12.17 -29.75
N VAL A 37 1.29 -12.99 -29.20
CA VAL A 37 1.45 -14.39 -28.70
C VAL A 37 2.52 -14.52 -27.62
N HIS A 38 3.69 -13.93 -27.83
CA HIS A 38 4.84 -13.83 -26.96
C HIS A 38 4.82 -12.56 -26.11
N ARG A 39 4.63 -12.75 -24.81
CA ARG A 39 4.51 -11.68 -23.81
C ARG A 39 5.75 -10.77 -23.71
N HIS A 40 6.95 -11.30 -24.00
CA HIS A 40 8.23 -10.57 -23.96
C HIS A 40 8.37 -9.50 -25.07
N LEU A 41 7.51 -9.52 -26.10
CA LEU A 41 7.46 -8.44 -27.09
C LEU A 41 6.70 -7.21 -26.57
N PHE A 42 5.87 -7.41 -25.55
CA PHE A 42 4.98 -6.39 -25.00
C PHE A 42 5.45 -5.86 -23.64
N TYR A 43 6.07 -6.74 -22.84
CA TYR A 43 6.75 -6.38 -21.61
C TYR A 43 8.23 -6.56 -21.85
N GLN A 44 9.03 -5.50 -21.67
CA GLN A 44 10.48 -5.67 -21.57
C GLN A 44 10.74 -6.55 -20.34
N ASP A 45 11.25 -7.75 -20.60
CA ASP A 45 11.86 -8.55 -19.55
C ASP A 45 13.16 -7.84 -19.17
N GLU A 46 13.15 -7.18 -18.01
CA GLU A 46 14.35 -6.58 -17.46
C GLU A 46 15.32 -7.70 -17.07
N ASP A 47 16.59 -7.50 -17.39
CA ASP A 47 17.68 -8.42 -17.05
C ASP A 47 17.72 -8.64 -15.52
N PRO A 48 17.70 -9.89 -15.02
CA PRO A 48 17.75 -10.17 -13.58
C PRO A 48 18.91 -9.47 -12.86
N ASP A 49 20.08 -9.38 -13.49
CA ASP A 49 21.24 -8.70 -12.91
C ASP A 49 21.02 -7.17 -12.79
N THR A 50 20.16 -6.62 -13.64
CA THR A 50 19.72 -5.22 -13.57
C THR A 50 18.70 -5.03 -12.44
N ILE A 51 17.78 -5.98 -12.25
CA ILE A 51 16.83 -5.97 -11.12
C ILE A 51 17.57 -6.02 -9.79
N ASP A 52 18.55 -6.93 -9.64
CA ASP A 52 19.33 -7.06 -8.40
C ASP A 52 20.12 -5.78 -8.09
N ARG A 53 20.68 -5.14 -9.12
CA ARG A 53 21.33 -3.82 -8.97
C ARG A 53 20.35 -2.74 -8.51
N LEU A 54 19.16 -2.68 -9.10
CA LEU A 54 18.14 -1.71 -8.72
C LEU A 54 17.64 -1.93 -7.28
N ILE A 55 17.53 -3.18 -6.82
CA ILE A 55 17.20 -3.49 -5.43
C ILE A 55 18.30 -2.98 -4.50
N ALA A 56 19.57 -3.29 -4.80
CA ALA A 56 20.70 -2.84 -4.00
C ALA A 56 20.77 -1.31 -3.89
N ASP A 57 20.56 -0.59 -5.00
CA ASP A 57 20.53 0.88 -5.03
C ASP A 57 19.35 1.45 -4.22
N GLY A 58 18.20 0.77 -4.28
CA GLY A 58 17.01 1.11 -3.50
C GLY A 58 17.24 0.95 -2.00
N GLU A 59 17.82 -0.17 -1.58
CA GLU A 59 18.18 -0.44 -0.19
C GLU A 59 19.22 0.55 0.34
N ALA A 60 20.25 0.87 -0.46
CA ALA A 60 21.25 1.87 -0.10
C ALA A 60 20.63 3.26 0.12
N SER A 61 19.71 3.66 -0.77
CA SER A 61 18.98 4.92 -0.65
C SER A 61 18.07 4.94 0.58
N TYR A 62 17.31 3.87 0.81
CA TYR A 62 16.47 3.73 2.00
C TYR A 62 17.28 3.82 3.29
N ASN A 63 18.44 3.15 3.35
CA ASN A 63 19.32 3.17 4.52
C ASN A 63 19.88 4.56 4.78
N LYS A 64 20.25 5.31 3.73
CA LYS A 64 20.74 6.68 3.85
C LYS A 64 19.70 7.66 4.42
N TRP A 65 18.45 7.50 4.00
CA TRP A 65 17.36 8.43 4.35
C TRP A 65 16.43 7.88 5.44
N ARG A 66 16.85 6.83 6.14
CA ARG A 66 16.06 6.22 7.20
C ARG A 66 15.86 7.23 8.34
N HIS A 67 14.61 7.38 8.79
CA HIS A 67 14.33 8.22 9.96
C HIS A 67 15.02 7.63 11.20
N PRO A 68 15.70 8.43 12.04
CA PRO A 68 16.41 7.93 13.22
C PRO A 68 15.47 7.31 14.27
N ASP A 69 14.20 7.72 14.28
CA ASP A 69 13.17 7.23 15.20
C ASP A 69 11.89 6.88 14.42
N PRO A 70 11.80 5.72 13.76
CA PRO A 70 10.65 5.37 12.94
C PRO A 70 9.38 5.24 13.79
N TYR A 71 8.22 5.54 13.21
CA TYR A 71 6.95 5.29 13.90
C TYR A 71 6.77 3.79 14.14
N ILE A 72 6.67 3.41 15.42
CA ILE A 72 6.37 2.05 15.85
C ILE A 72 4.98 2.06 16.48
N VAL A 73 4.11 1.15 16.03
CA VAL A 73 2.76 1.02 16.61
C VAL A 73 2.87 0.72 18.10
N PRO A 74 2.00 1.31 18.96
CA PRO A 74 2.22 1.33 20.40
C PRO A 74 2.45 -0.05 21.05
N TRP A 75 1.80 -1.11 20.56
CA TRP A 75 1.88 -2.45 21.16
C TRP A 75 2.91 -3.38 20.52
N ALA A 76 3.64 -2.95 19.48
CA ALA A 76 4.71 -3.75 18.88
C ALA A 76 6.02 -3.58 19.67
N PRO A 77 7.01 -4.49 19.51
CA PRO A 77 8.33 -4.30 20.09
C PRO A 77 8.93 -2.93 19.73
N GLY A 78 9.42 -2.19 20.71
CA GLY A 78 9.88 -0.81 20.55
C GLY A 78 8.79 0.26 20.60
N GLY A 79 7.51 -0.13 20.67
CA GLY A 79 6.37 0.76 20.83
C GLY A 79 6.13 1.18 22.28
N SER A 80 5.47 2.32 22.47
CA SER A 80 5.25 2.96 23.78
C SER A 80 4.39 2.18 24.77
N LYS A 81 3.67 1.13 24.33
CA LYS A 81 2.78 0.29 25.14
C LYS A 81 3.17 -1.20 25.12
N PHE A 82 4.29 -1.59 24.51
CA PHE A 82 4.67 -2.99 24.30
C PHE A 82 4.57 -3.85 25.57
N THR A 83 5.15 -3.37 26.67
CA THR A 83 5.17 -4.06 27.97
C THR A 83 4.33 -3.36 29.03
N ARG A 84 3.27 -2.65 28.63
CA ARG A 84 2.44 -1.90 29.57
C ARG A 84 1.60 -2.80 30.49
N ASN A 85 1.19 -3.97 30.00
CA ASN A 85 0.42 -4.95 30.76
C ASN A 85 0.84 -6.38 30.41
N PRO A 86 2.04 -6.82 30.84
CA PRO A 86 2.45 -8.21 30.63
C PRO A 86 1.54 -9.15 31.41
N THR A 87 1.37 -10.37 30.92
CA THR A 87 0.72 -11.42 31.69
C THR A 87 1.48 -11.65 32.99
N PRO A 88 0.81 -11.77 34.15
CA PRO A 88 1.47 -12.05 35.42
C PRO A 88 2.37 -13.29 35.32
N PRO A 89 3.54 -13.27 35.97
CA PRO A 89 4.38 -14.45 36.10
C PRO A 89 3.60 -15.62 36.73
N SER A 90 3.92 -16.84 36.32
CA SER A 90 3.40 -18.05 36.97
C SER A 90 3.79 -18.08 38.46
N GLY A 91 2.83 -18.34 39.34
CA GLY A 91 3.05 -18.41 40.80
C GLY A 91 2.74 -17.12 41.57
N ILE A 92 2.18 -16.10 40.90
CA ILE A 92 1.65 -14.90 41.54
C ILE A 92 0.12 -14.94 41.48
N GLU A 93 -0.51 -14.89 42.64
CA GLU A 93 -1.98 -14.88 42.79
C GLU A 93 -2.47 -13.52 43.27
N ILE A 94 -3.63 -13.10 42.78
CA ILE A 94 -4.30 -11.88 43.23
C ILE A 94 -5.17 -12.27 44.43
N VAL A 95 -4.79 -11.80 45.63
CA VAL A 95 -5.57 -12.00 46.86
C VAL A 95 -6.65 -10.93 46.95
N TYR A 96 -7.91 -11.32 46.78
CA TYR A 96 -9.05 -10.38 46.75
C TYR A 96 -9.57 -10.00 48.15
N ASN A 97 -9.23 -10.74 49.20
CA ASN A 97 -9.70 -10.56 50.57
C ASN A 97 -8.62 -10.00 51.52
N TYR A 98 -7.63 -9.28 50.99
CA TYR A 98 -6.55 -8.69 51.80
C TYR A 98 -7.10 -7.85 52.96
N GLY A 99 -6.78 -8.23 54.22
CA GLY A 99 -7.29 -7.59 55.44
C GLY A 99 -8.70 -8.02 55.89
N LYS A 100 -9.32 -8.96 55.18
CA LYS A 100 -10.55 -9.68 55.58
C LYS A 100 -10.34 -11.20 55.63
N GLU A 101 -9.10 -11.62 55.82
CA GLU A 101 -8.71 -13.03 55.81
C GLU A 101 -9.50 -13.86 56.84
N ASP A 102 -9.85 -13.26 57.98
CA ASP A 102 -10.50 -13.94 59.11
C ASP A 102 -12.00 -13.62 59.27
N ASN A 103 -12.61 -12.83 58.37
CA ASN A 103 -14.00 -12.41 58.49
C ASN A 103 -14.77 -12.73 57.19
N ASP A 104 -15.36 -13.92 57.14
CA ASP A 104 -16.32 -14.35 56.12
C ASP A 104 -17.72 -13.72 56.33
#